data_AF-A0A7C6FED4-F1
#
_entry.id   AF-A0A7C6FED4-F1
#
_cell.length_a   1.000
_cell.length_b   1.000
_cell.length_c   1.000
_cell.angle_alpha   90.00
_cell.angle_beta   90.00
_cell.angle_gamma   90.00
#
_symmetry.space_group_name_H-M   'P 1'
#
loop_
_entity.id
_entity.type
_entity.pdbx_description
1 polymer ?
#
loop_
_entity_poly.entity_id
_entity_poly.type
_entity_poly.pdbx_seq_one_letter_code
_entity_poly.pdbx_strand_id
1 'polypeptide(L)'
;SDNEKSEFANSIIIDPIDGTTNFVNGIPHCAISVGVYKDKQPYIGIVYNPILDQLYTAEVGKGAFLNDEKITVNDDQDLMTSLMATGFPYTGASNRDDLDFVIQNMESILPKCQDIRRLGSAAIDICMIAAGNYGGFYEINLKAWDVSAAIIILSEAGGKVTNIDDEPFDMFTNKCIVASNGKIHEQILATLEKNWV
;
A
#
# COMPACT_ATOMS: atom_id res chain seq x y z
N SER A 1 10.93 3.06 15.65
CA SER A 1 11.41 1.88 16.39
C SER A 1 12.30 1.11 15.44
N ASP A 2 13.59 1.02 15.75
CA ASP A 2 14.59 0.50 14.82
C ASP A 2 14.69 -1.02 14.98
N ASN A 3 13.78 -1.74 14.34
CA ASN A 3 13.80 -3.20 14.25
C ASN A 3 14.73 -3.72 13.13
N GLU A 4 15.67 -2.91 12.63
CA GLU A 4 16.58 -3.27 11.52
C GLU A 4 17.48 -4.50 11.77
N LYS A 5 17.45 -5.09 12.98
CA LYS A 5 18.35 -6.20 13.38
C LYS A 5 17.69 -7.45 13.95
N SER A 6 16.36 -7.55 13.99
CA SER A 6 15.71 -8.80 14.43
C SER A 6 15.61 -9.77 13.26
N GLU A 7 16.23 -10.95 13.36
CA GLU A 7 16.01 -12.04 12.41
C GLU A 7 14.51 -12.40 12.39
N PHE A 8 13.83 -12.10 11.28
CA PHE A 8 12.48 -12.54 11.02
C PHE A 8 12.46 -14.08 10.99
N ALA A 9 11.57 -14.74 11.72
CA ALA A 9 11.29 -16.16 11.53
C ALA A 9 9.78 -16.32 11.50
N ASN A 10 9.17 -16.52 12.66
CA ASN A 10 7.73 -16.37 12.86
C ASN A 10 7.46 -15.03 13.52
N SER A 11 6.69 -14.19 12.85
CA SER A 11 6.49 -12.79 13.26
C SER A 11 5.04 -12.38 13.12
N ILE A 12 4.60 -11.51 14.04
CA ILE A 12 3.35 -10.76 13.92
C ILE A 12 3.75 -9.28 13.87
N ILE A 13 3.52 -8.64 12.74
CA ILE A 13 3.78 -7.22 12.51
C ILE A 13 2.47 -6.48 12.67
N ILE A 14 2.43 -5.48 13.55
CA ILE A 14 1.20 -4.80 13.93
C ILE A 14 1.38 -3.29 13.81
N ASP A 15 0.47 -2.64 13.08
CA ASP A 15 0.16 -1.23 13.30
C ASP A 15 -1.17 -1.13 14.06
N PRO A 16 -1.16 -0.66 15.33
CA PRO A 16 -2.39 -0.52 16.08
C PRO A 16 -3.32 0.57 15.53
N ILE A 17 -2.79 1.60 14.86
CA ILE A 17 -3.57 2.71 14.26
C ILE A 17 -2.80 3.28 13.05
N ASP A 18 -2.93 2.63 11.90
CA ASP A 18 -2.55 3.22 10.61
C ASP A 18 -3.54 4.35 10.28
N GLY A 19 -3.00 5.52 9.88
CA GLY A 19 -3.79 6.74 9.75
C GLY A 19 -4.07 7.45 11.07
N THR A 20 -3.10 7.48 12.00
CA THR A 20 -3.21 8.20 13.29
C THR A 20 -3.71 9.65 13.14
N THR A 21 -3.26 10.39 12.11
CA THR A 21 -3.75 11.75 11.84
C THR A 21 -5.26 11.77 11.57
N ASN A 22 -5.78 10.80 10.82
CA ASN A 22 -7.22 10.69 10.57
C ASN A 22 -7.98 10.34 11.84
N PHE A 23 -7.47 9.39 12.62
CA PHE A 23 -8.07 9.00 13.90
C PHE A 23 -8.21 10.21 14.86
N VAL A 24 -7.13 10.98 15.03
CA VAL A 24 -7.12 12.16 15.91
C VAL A 24 -8.10 13.25 15.43
N ASN A 25 -8.33 13.36 14.12
CA ASN A 25 -9.20 14.36 13.52
C ASN A 25 -10.63 13.85 13.22
N GLY A 26 -10.96 12.61 13.60
CA GLY A 26 -12.29 12.03 13.37
C GLY A 26 -12.62 11.73 11.90
N ILE A 27 -11.60 11.59 11.04
CA ILE A 27 -11.77 11.17 9.64
C ILE A 27 -11.87 9.63 9.62
N PRO A 28 -12.91 9.03 9.00
CA PRO A 28 -13.20 7.59 9.08
C PRO A 28 -12.31 6.71 8.18
N HIS A 29 -11.01 7.05 8.06
CA HIS A 29 -10.04 6.38 7.19
C HIS A 29 -8.77 6.02 7.98
N CYS A 30 -8.91 5.10 8.93
CA CYS A 30 -7.81 4.57 9.73
C CYS A 30 -8.08 3.10 10.04
N ALA A 31 -7.03 2.31 10.25
CA ALA A 31 -7.15 0.87 10.45
C ALA A 31 -6.18 0.30 11.48
N ILE A 32 -6.56 -0.85 12.03
CA ILE A 32 -5.64 -1.78 12.66
C ILE A 32 -5.10 -2.69 11.56
N SER A 33 -3.77 -2.84 11.48
CA SER A 33 -3.10 -3.68 10.48
C SER A 33 -2.31 -4.79 11.18
N VAL A 34 -2.52 -6.04 10.78
CA VAL A 34 -1.85 -7.23 11.35
C VAL A 34 -1.37 -8.15 10.23
N GLY A 35 -0.06 -8.20 10.02
CA GLY A 35 0.61 -9.13 9.11
C GLY A 35 1.25 -10.28 9.88
N VAL A 36 0.91 -11.52 9.53
CA VAL A 36 1.48 -12.74 10.11
C VAL A 36 2.40 -13.39 9.09
N TYR A 37 3.63 -13.67 9.51
CA TYR A 37 4.66 -14.30 8.70
C TYR A 37 5.15 -15.58 9.37
N LYS A 38 5.36 -16.63 8.56
CA LYS A 38 5.95 -17.91 8.98
C LYS A 38 7.21 -18.18 8.18
N ASP A 39 8.32 -18.46 8.83
CA ASP A 39 9.63 -18.67 8.19
C ASP A 39 9.99 -17.55 7.19
N LYS A 40 9.73 -16.29 7.57
CA LYS A 40 9.89 -15.08 6.72
C LYS A 40 8.92 -14.98 5.54
N GLN A 41 8.03 -15.93 5.34
CA GLN A 41 7.05 -15.94 4.26
C GLN A 41 5.69 -15.39 4.72
N PRO A 42 4.95 -14.68 3.85
CA PRO A 42 3.57 -14.30 4.10
C PRO A 42 2.70 -15.48 4.56
N TYR A 43 1.79 -15.24 5.51
CA TYR A 43 0.83 -16.25 5.95
C TYR A 43 -0.61 -15.72 6.03
N ILE A 44 -0.86 -14.70 6.86
CA ILE A 44 -2.18 -14.09 7.04
C ILE A 44 -2.05 -12.57 7.06
N GLY A 45 -2.95 -11.87 6.37
CA GLY A 45 -3.10 -10.41 6.45
C GLY A 45 -4.49 -10.03 6.97
N ILE A 46 -4.55 -9.09 7.91
CA ILE A 46 -5.79 -8.52 8.45
C ILE A 46 -5.65 -7.00 8.47
N VAL A 47 -6.60 -6.29 7.87
CA VAL A 47 -6.73 -4.84 7.98
C VAL A 47 -8.16 -4.51 8.37
N TYR A 48 -8.37 -3.87 9.52
CA TYR A 48 -9.69 -3.57 10.04
C TYR A 48 -9.87 -2.06 10.25
N ASN A 49 -10.82 -1.46 9.53
CA ASN A 49 -11.32 -0.11 9.82
C ASN A 49 -12.53 -0.22 10.76
N PRO A 50 -12.38 0.11 12.06
CA PRO A 50 -13.45 -0.05 13.05
C PRO A 50 -14.55 1.00 12.93
N ILE A 51 -14.31 2.11 12.21
CA ILE A 51 -15.28 3.20 12.08
C ILE A 51 -16.31 2.88 11.01
N LEU A 52 -15.85 2.29 9.91
CA LEU A 52 -16.70 1.87 8.78
C LEU A 52 -17.12 0.40 8.84
N ASP A 53 -16.65 -0.33 9.86
CA ASP A 53 -16.83 -1.78 10.02
C ASP A 53 -16.41 -2.56 8.75
N GLN A 54 -15.18 -2.30 8.30
CA GLN A 54 -14.58 -2.94 7.13
C GLN A 54 -13.42 -3.82 7.55
N LEU A 55 -13.60 -5.13 7.44
CA LEU A 55 -12.62 -6.15 7.77
C LEU A 55 -12.08 -6.79 6.48
N TYR A 56 -10.87 -6.38 6.10
CA TYR A 56 -10.12 -7.03 5.02
C TYR A 56 -9.29 -8.17 5.59
N THR A 57 -9.37 -9.34 4.96
CA THR A 57 -8.60 -10.52 5.37
C THR A 57 -8.06 -11.29 4.18
N ALA A 58 -6.94 -11.97 4.37
CA ALA A 58 -6.41 -12.94 3.43
C ALA A 58 -5.56 -14.00 4.15
N GLU A 59 -5.63 -15.24 3.68
CA GLU A 59 -4.68 -16.31 4.01
C GLU A 59 -4.06 -16.78 2.70
N VAL A 60 -2.75 -17.02 2.68
CA VAL A 60 -2.05 -17.43 1.46
C VAL A 60 -2.69 -18.68 0.83
N GLY A 61 -3.06 -18.57 -0.45
CA GLY A 61 -3.74 -19.60 -1.23
C GLY A 61 -5.23 -19.76 -0.95
N LYS A 62 -5.86 -18.84 -0.19
CA LYS A 62 -7.29 -18.86 0.15
C LYS A 62 -8.08 -17.70 -0.47
N GLY A 63 -7.41 -16.72 -1.05
CA GLY A 63 -8.02 -15.50 -1.57
C GLY A 63 -8.15 -14.41 -0.50
N ALA A 64 -8.60 -13.24 -0.95
CA ALA A 64 -8.85 -12.07 -0.13
C ALA A 64 -10.35 -11.80 0.02
N PHE A 65 -10.74 -11.23 1.17
CA PHE A 65 -12.12 -10.96 1.54
C PHE A 65 -12.28 -9.59 2.18
N LEU A 66 -13.42 -8.95 1.96
CA LEU A 66 -13.92 -7.78 2.69
C LEU A 66 -15.25 -8.16 3.34
N ASN A 67 -15.32 -8.17 4.66
CA ASN A 67 -16.52 -8.59 5.41
C ASN A 67 -17.07 -9.95 4.93
N ASP A 68 -16.19 -10.95 4.84
CA ASP A 68 -16.46 -12.31 4.35
C ASP A 68 -16.83 -12.43 2.86
N GLU A 69 -16.99 -11.32 2.13
CA GLU A 69 -17.20 -11.32 0.69
C GLU A 69 -15.86 -11.37 -0.05
N LYS A 70 -15.71 -12.31 -0.99
CA LYS A 70 -14.48 -12.45 -1.76
C LYS A 70 -14.27 -11.22 -2.66
N ILE A 71 -13.07 -10.67 -2.62
CA ILE A 71 -12.66 -9.51 -3.44
C ILE A 71 -11.63 -9.90 -4.49
N THR A 72 -11.54 -9.07 -5.54
CA THR A 72 -10.53 -9.17 -6.60
C THR A 72 -10.20 -7.76 -7.07
N VAL A 73 -8.97 -7.56 -7.51
CA VAL A 73 -8.57 -6.32 -8.18
C VAL A 73 -9.42 -6.06 -9.42
N ASN A 74 -9.53 -4.81 -9.85
CA ASN A 74 -10.30 -4.44 -11.03
C ASN A 74 -9.61 -4.84 -12.35
N ASP A 75 -10.34 -4.73 -13.46
CA ASP A 75 -9.87 -5.11 -14.79
C ASP A 75 -9.34 -3.95 -15.66
N ASP A 76 -9.08 -2.79 -15.06
CA ASP A 76 -8.58 -1.62 -15.77
C ASP A 76 -7.20 -1.91 -16.38
N GLN A 77 -7.04 -1.65 -17.68
CA GLN A 77 -5.81 -1.87 -18.43
C GLN A 77 -5.14 -0.56 -18.88
N ASP A 78 -5.76 0.57 -18.58
CA ASP A 78 -5.27 1.89 -18.95
C ASP A 78 -5.14 2.75 -17.69
N LEU A 79 -3.94 3.30 -17.47
CA LEU A 79 -3.70 4.21 -16.36
C LEU A 79 -4.67 5.40 -16.42
N MET A 80 -5.00 5.91 -17.61
CA MET A 80 -5.88 7.08 -17.82
C MET A 80 -7.29 6.90 -17.25
N THR A 81 -7.77 5.66 -17.16
CA THR A 81 -9.10 5.34 -16.61
C THR A 81 -9.02 4.82 -15.18
N SER A 82 -7.82 4.71 -14.62
CA SER A 82 -7.57 4.14 -13.30
C SER A 82 -7.42 5.22 -12.24
N LEU A 83 -8.05 5.00 -11.08
CA LEU A 83 -7.87 5.84 -9.90
C LEU A 83 -6.59 5.44 -9.17
N MET A 84 -5.71 6.41 -8.93
CA MET A 84 -4.46 6.20 -8.20
C MET A 84 -4.57 6.66 -6.75
N ALA A 85 -3.85 6.01 -5.85
CA ALA A 85 -3.63 6.48 -4.48
C ALA A 85 -2.15 6.77 -4.22
N THR A 86 -1.87 7.65 -3.28
CA THR A 86 -0.51 7.94 -2.79
C THR A 86 -0.56 8.52 -1.38
N GLY A 87 0.60 8.67 -0.76
CA GLY A 87 0.74 9.33 0.53
C GLY A 87 1.93 10.29 0.55
N PHE A 88 2.01 11.06 1.64
CA PHE A 88 3.05 12.06 1.83
C PHE A 88 3.93 11.61 2.99
N PRO A 89 5.26 11.77 2.88
CA PRO A 89 6.19 11.28 3.88
C PRO A 89 5.90 11.88 5.25
N TYR A 90 5.96 11.04 6.28
CA TYR A 90 5.76 11.43 7.68
C TYR A 90 6.71 12.54 8.18
N THR A 91 7.81 12.77 7.47
CA THR A 91 8.74 13.88 7.73
C THR A 91 8.11 15.26 7.48
N GLY A 92 6.89 15.33 6.93
CA GLY A 92 6.18 16.60 6.74
C GLY A 92 6.94 17.55 5.84
N ALA A 93 7.64 17.00 4.83
CA ALA A 93 8.51 17.73 3.92
C ALA A 93 9.78 18.35 4.56
N SER A 94 10.15 17.98 5.79
CA SER A 94 11.42 18.39 6.37
C SER A 94 12.64 17.81 5.62
N ASN A 95 12.44 16.67 4.96
CA ASN A 95 13.37 16.14 3.98
C ASN A 95 13.00 16.69 2.59
N ARG A 96 13.91 17.47 2.01
CA ARG A 96 13.68 18.13 0.72
C ARG A 96 13.59 17.13 -0.41
N ASP A 97 14.42 16.10 -0.38
CA ASP A 97 14.51 15.07 -1.42
C ASP A 97 13.22 14.25 -1.48
N ASP A 98 12.65 13.92 -0.31
CA ASP A 98 11.36 13.23 -0.22
C ASP A 98 10.21 14.11 -0.72
N LEU A 99 10.22 15.41 -0.42
CA LEU A 99 9.23 16.36 -0.93
C LEU A 99 9.31 16.47 -2.47
N ASP A 100 10.51 16.69 -3.00
CA ASP A 100 10.71 16.88 -4.43
C ASP A 100 10.31 15.60 -5.19
N PHE A 101 10.64 14.40 -4.66
CA PHE A 101 10.16 13.12 -5.21
C PHE A 101 8.63 13.07 -5.31
N VAL A 102 7.92 13.41 -4.23
CA VAL A 102 6.44 13.36 -4.19
C VAL A 102 5.83 14.32 -5.20
N ILE A 103 6.29 15.57 -5.22
CA ILE A 103 5.75 16.60 -6.11
C ILE A 103 6.00 16.24 -7.58
N GLN A 104 7.21 15.80 -7.92
CA GLN A 104 7.55 15.38 -9.29
C GLN A 104 6.71 14.18 -9.75
N ASN A 105 6.57 13.15 -8.91
CA ASN A 105 5.80 11.97 -9.26
C ASN A 105 4.29 12.25 -9.34
N MET A 106 3.77 13.15 -8.51
CA MET A 106 2.39 13.65 -8.66
C MET A 106 2.20 14.40 -9.98
N GLU A 107 3.13 15.27 -10.36
CA GLU A 107 3.09 15.99 -11.65
C GLU A 107 3.15 15.02 -12.85
N SER A 108 3.94 13.96 -12.73
CA SER A 108 4.07 12.93 -13.78
C SER A 108 2.85 12.02 -13.91
N ILE A 109 2.23 11.62 -12.79
CA ILE A 109 1.06 10.72 -12.79
C ILE A 109 -0.25 11.44 -13.07
N LEU A 110 -0.50 12.62 -12.50
CA LEU A 110 -1.81 13.28 -12.54
C LEU A 110 -2.38 13.44 -13.97
N PRO A 111 -1.58 13.80 -15.00
CA PRO A 111 -2.07 13.91 -16.37
C PRO A 111 -2.33 12.57 -17.07
N LYS A 112 -1.85 11.46 -16.49
CA LYS A 112 -1.86 10.11 -17.07
C LYS A 112 -2.80 9.14 -16.37
N CYS A 113 -3.46 9.58 -15.30
CA CYS A 113 -4.44 8.78 -14.56
C CYS A 113 -5.82 9.45 -14.53
N GLN A 114 -6.84 8.73 -14.03
CA GLN A 114 -8.17 9.31 -13.87
C GLN A 114 -8.17 10.46 -12.86
N ASP A 115 -7.58 10.21 -11.69
CA ASP A 115 -7.42 11.17 -10.57
C ASP A 115 -6.49 10.54 -9.51
N ILE A 116 -6.12 11.32 -8.48
CA ILE A 116 -5.30 10.86 -7.35
C ILE A 116 -6.10 10.97 -6.04
N ARG A 117 -5.99 9.95 -5.17
CA ARG A 117 -6.48 9.96 -3.79
C ARG A 117 -5.29 9.99 -2.83
N ARG A 118 -5.42 10.80 -1.78
CA ARG A 118 -4.47 10.86 -0.66
C ARG A 118 -5.30 10.84 0.62
N LEU A 119 -5.65 9.65 1.09
CA LEU A 119 -6.57 9.49 2.22
C LEU A 119 -5.84 9.20 3.53
N GLY A 120 -4.59 8.73 3.51
CA GLY A 120 -3.70 8.77 4.69
C GLY A 120 -3.73 7.55 5.59
N SER A 121 -4.09 6.39 5.04
CA SER A 121 -3.86 5.08 5.64
C SER A 121 -3.38 4.16 4.51
N ALA A 122 -2.08 3.86 4.50
CA ALA A 122 -1.48 3.04 3.44
C ALA A 122 -2.07 1.63 3.42
N ALA A 123 -2.42 1.08 4.59
CA ALA A 123 -3.04 -0.23 4.70
C ALA A 123 -4.41 -0.26 4.01
N ILE A 124 -5.25 0.76 4.24
CA ILE A 124 -6.56 0.86 3.57
C ILE A 124 -6.38 1.13 2.08
N ASP A 125 -5.47 2.05 1.70
CA ASP A 125 -5.28 2.43 0.30
C ASP A 125 -4.86 1.23 -0.57
N ILE A 126 -4.00 0.34 -0.05
CA ILE A 126 -3.63 -0.92 -0.71
C ILE A 126 -4.82 -1.92 -0.71
N CYS A 127 -5.56 -2.04 0.38
CA CYS A 127 -6.77 -2.88 0.43
C CYS A 127 -7.87 -2.40 -0.54
N MET A 128 -7.95 -1.10 -0.83
CA MET A 128 -8.86 -0.56 -1.84
C MET A 128 -8.46 -0.93 -3.28
N ILE A 129 -7.17 -1.21 -3.55
CA ILE A 129 -6.76 -1.86 -4.80
C ILE A 129 -7.27 -3.30 -4.81
N ALA A 130 -7.07 -4.04 -3.71
CA ALA A 130 -7.51 -5.43 -3.58
C ALA A 130 -9.03 -5.59 -3.76
N ALA A 131 -9.82 -4.58 -3.37
CA ALA A 131 -11.26 -4.51 -3.56
C ALA A 131 -11.69 -3.92 -4.93
N GLY A 132 -10.74 -3.59 -5.80
CA GLY A 132 -11.01 -3.07 -7.15
C GLY A 132 -11.45 -1.61 -7.20
N ASN A 133 -11.33 -0.85 -6.12
CA ASN A 133 -11.67 0.57 -6.10
C ASN A 133 -10.58 1.44 -6.75
N TYR A 134 -9.31 1.07 -6.53
CA TYR A 134 -8.14 1.76 -7.09
C TYR A 134 -7.42 0.85 -8.09
N GLY A 135 -6.81 1.47 -9.10
CA GLY A 135 -5.93 0.76 -10.04
C GLY A 135 -4.50 0.62 -9.51
N GLY A 136 -4.03 1.58 -8.70
CA GLY A 136 -2.68 1.53 -8.15
C GLY A 136 -2.41 2.50 -7.02
N PHE A 137 -1.26 2.29 -6.37
CA PHE A 137 -0.74 3.03 -5.24
C PHE A 137 0.78 3.12 -5.33
N TYR A 138 1.33 4.26 -4.95
CA TYR A 138 2.76 4.41 -4.71
C TYR A 138 3.00 5.32 -3.52
N GLU A 139 3.99 5.00 -2.69
CA GLU A 139 4.38 5.83 -1.55
C GLU A 139 5.82 5.55 -1.14
N ILE A 140 6.45 6.54 -0.50
CA ILE A 140 7.81 6.43 0.03
C ILE A 140 7.83 6.41 1.57
N ASN A 141 8.89 5.80 2.12
CA ASN A 141 9.24 5.80 3.55
C ASN A 141 8.20 5.16 4.48
N LEU A 142 7.34 4.28 3.93
CA LEU A 142 6.49 3.43 4.75
C LEU A 142 7.32 2.45 5.57
N LYS A 143 6.77 2.05 6.69
CA LYS A 143 7.34 1.06 7.61
C LYS A 143 6.68 -0.29 7.36
N ALA A 144 7.36 -1.36 7.80
CA ALA A 144 6.86 -2.73 7.63
C ALA A 144 5.43 -2.91 8.16
N TRP A 145 5.09 -2.28 9.29
CA TRP A 145 3.74 -2.36 9.87
C TRP A 145 2.66 -1.67 9.02
N ASP A 146 3.00 -0.63 8.26
CA ASP A 146 2.06 0.10 7.39
C ASP A 146 1.56 -0.79 6.23
N VAL A 147 2.40 -1.73 5.74
CA VAL A 147 2.15 -2.45 4.48
C VAL A 147 2.04 -3.96 4.61
N SER A 148 2.62 -4.56 5.66
CA SER A 148 2.78 -6.02 5.77
C SER A 148 1.48 -6.80 5.57
N ALA A 149 0.39 -6.42 6.24
CA ALA A 149 -0.91 -7.07 6.09
C ALA A 149 -1.51 -6.85 4.70
N ALA A 150 -1.49 -5.60 4.22
CA ALA A 150 -2.16 -5.19 3.00
C ALA A 150 -1.50 -5.79 1.73
N ILE A 151 -0.18 -6.01 1.74
CA ILE A 151 0.53 -6.70 0.65
C ILE A 151 0.02 -8.14 0.49
N ILE A 152 -0.24 -8.86 1.59
CA ILE A 152 -0.78 -10.23 1.57
C ILE A 152 -2.18 -10.21 0.96
N ILE A 153 -3.02 -9.27 1.41
CA ILE A 153 -4.39 -9.09 0.92
C ILE A 153 -4.41 -8.77 -0.57
N LEU A 154 -3.59 -7.83 -1.02
CA LEU A 154 -3.50 -7.47 -2.43
C LEU A 154 -3.00 -8.64 -3.30
N SER A 155 -2.01 -9.39 -2.83
CA SER A 155 -1.48 -10.54 -3.57
C SER A 155 -2.55 -11.62 -3.76
N GLU A 156 -3.31 -11.93 -2.70
CA GLU A 156 -4.40 -12.92 -2.75
C GLU A 156 -5.62 -12.43 -3.55
N ALA A 157 -5.77 -11.11 -3.72
CA ALA A 157 -6.77 -10.51 -4.61
C ALA A 157 -6.32 -10.46 -6.09
N GLY A 158 -5.10 -10.90 -6.40
CA GLY A 158 -4.55 -10.93 -7.77
C GLY A 158 -3.80 -9.66 -8.19
N GLY A 159 -3.44 -8.79 -7.24
CA GLY A 159 -2.62 -7.61 -7.51
C GLY A 159 -1.12 -7.89 -7.58
N LYS A 160 -0.35 -6.83 -7.84
CA LYS A 160 1.13 -6.87 -7.93
C LYS A 160 1.73 -5.80 -7.01
N VAL A 161 2.83 -6.15 -6.35
CA VAL A 161 3.64 -5.24 -5.51
C VAL A 161 5.12 -5.39 -5.86
N THR A 162 5.80 -4.26 -6.04
CA THR A 162 7.24 -4.17 -6.34
C THR A 162 7.83 -2.93 -5.69
N ASN A 163 9.16 -2.80 -5.74
CA ASN A 163 9.81 -1.51 -5.58
C ASN A 163 9.72 -0.70 -6.90
N ILE A 164 10.21 0.54 -6.88
CA ILE A 164 10.20 1.41 -8.08
C ILE A 164 11.04 0.87 -9.25
N ASP A 165 11.89 -0.13 -9.02
CA ASP A 165 12.76 -0.76 -10.00
C ASP A 165 12.20 -2.07 -10.58
N ASP A 166 10.92 -2.37 -10.30
CA ASP A 166 10.23 -3.63 -10.68
C ASP A 166 10.85 -4.89 -10.04
N GLU A 167 11.65 -4.73 -8.98
CA GLU A 167 12.16 -5.83 -8.18
C GLU A 167 11.19 -6.18 -7.04
N PRO A 168 11.28 -7.40 -6.47
CA PRO A 168 10.47 -7.77 -5.31
C PRO A 168 10.60 -6.75 -4.18
N PHE A 169 9.46 -6.25 -3.69
CA PHE A 169 9.44 -5.25 -2.63
C PHE A 169 9.88 -5.85 -1.29
N ASP A 170 10.91 -5.26 -0.67
CA ASP A 170 11.35 -5.51 0.69
C ASP A 170 10.92 -4.36 1.61
N MET A 171 9.93 -4.63 2.47
CA MET A 171 9.35 -3.66 3.39
C MET A 171 10.31 -3.12 4.47
N PHE A 172 11.50 -3.70 4.63
CA PHE A 172 12.50 -3.25 5.60
C PHE A 172 13.56 -2.36 4.98
N THR A 173 13.83 -2.50 3.68
CA THR A 173 14.97 -1.85 3.03
C THR A 173 14.59 -0.94 1.87
N ASN A 174 13.46 -1.18 1.20
CA ASN A 174 13.06 -0.38 0.06
C ASN A 174 12.38 0.91 0.50
N LYS A 175 12.76 2.00 -0.19
CA LYS A 175 12.23 3.33 0.09
C LYS A 175 10.86 3.58 -0.53
N CYS A 176 10.58 3.04 -1.73
CA CYS A 176 9.31 3.20 -2.43
C CYS A 176 8.63 1.85 -2.63
N ILE A 177 7.34 1.80 -2.34
CA ILE A 177 6.44 0.71 -2.74
C ILE A 177 5.64 1.15 -3.96
N VAL A 178 5.44 0.23 -4.91
CA VAL A 178 4.48 0.37 -6.00
C VAL A 178 3.54 -0.83 -5.95
N ALA A 179 2.25 -0.57 -5.83
CA ALA A 179 1.20 -1.58 -5.76
C ALA A 179 0.15 -1.31 -6.85
N SER A 180 -0.40 -2.34 -7.48
CA SER A 180 -1.44 -2.18 -8.50
C SER A 180 -2.32 -3.41 -8.69
N ASN A 181 -3.34 -3.26 -9.53
CA ASN A 181 -4.17 -4.35 -10.04
C ASN A 181 -3.41 -5.38 -10.93
N GLY A 182 -2.08 -5.24 -11.06
CA GLY A 182 -1.23 -6.05 -11.93
C GLY A 182 -1.23 -5.64 -13.40
N LYS A 183 -2.34 -5.11 -13.91
CA LYS A 183 -2.56 -4.78 -15.34
C LYS A 183 -1.92 -3.47 -15.76
N ILE A 184 -1.97 -2.45 -14.90
CA ILE A 184 -1.38 -1.12 -15.18
C ILE A 184 0.01 -0.94 -14.55
N HIS A 185 0.59 -2.00 -13.98
CA HIS A 185 1.82 -1.90 -13.17
C HIS A 185 3.00 -1.29 -13.95
N GLU A 186 3.23 -1.75 -15.17
CA GLU A 186 4.30 -1.23 -16.03
C GLU A 186 4.05 0.22 -16.44
N GLN A 187 2.79 0.64 -16.63
CA GLN A 187 2.44 2.03 -16.96
C GLN A 187 2.72 2.97 -15.78
N ILE A 188 2.48 2.52 -14.55
CA ILE A 188 2.84 3.26 -13.33
C ILE A 188 4.36 3.41 -13.28
N LEU A 189 5.12 2.32 -13.38
CA LEU A 189 6.58 2.33 -13.31
C LEU A 189 7.23 3.19 -14.41
N ALA A 190 6.70 3.15 -15.64
CA ALA A 190 7.15 3.98 -16.74
C ALA A 190 6.82 5.48 -16.58
N THR A 191 5.89 5.80 -15.69
CA THR A 191 5.50 7.19 -15.39
C THR A 191 6.25 7.77 -14.20
N LEU A 192 6.60 6.94 -13.21
CA LEU A 192 7.32 7.39 -12.02
C LEU A 192 8.76 7.78 -12.36
N GLU A 193 9.19 8.91 -11.81
CA GLU A 193 10.57 9.37 -11.87
C GLU A 193 11.40 8.78 -10.73
N LYS A 194 12.56 8.23 -11.07
CA LYS A 194 13.48 7.55 -10.14
C LYS A 194 14.55 8.48 -9.54
N ASN A 195 14.26 9.77 -9.49
CA ASN A 195 15.21 10.79 -9.09
C ASN A 195 15.28 10.85 -7.56
N TRP A 196 16.08 9.96 -6.98
CA TRP A 196 16.53 10.03 -5.59
C TRP A 196 17.67 11.07 -5.48
N VAL A 197 17.36 12.34 -5.74
CA VAL A 197 18.35 13.43 -5.55
C VAL A 197 18.69 13.56 -4.08
#